data_AF-A0A2V6FJX2-F1
#
_entry.id   AF-A0A2V6FJX2-F1
#
_cell.length_a   1.000
_cell.length_b   1.000
_cell.length_c   1.000
_cell.angle_alpha   90.00
_cell.angle_beta   90.00
_cell.angle_gamma   90.00
#
_symmetry.space_group_name_H-M   'P 1'
#
loop_
_entity.id
_entity.type
_entity.pdbx_description
1 polymer ?
#
loop_
_entity_poly.entity_id
_entity_poly.type
_entity_poly.pdbx_seq_one_letter_code
_entity_poly.pdbx_strand_id
1 'polypeptide(L)'
;MRFRIEFVIGFLLSFATLHAEKISLVGATVINPADGKVLPNATVVINGDKIERVAMGRQDAATLGKQIECVGKFILPGYIDTHVHFFQSADLFTRPDGADLNSVRPYKDEVAWIKSHIDDVFARYIRCGITSVVDVGGPMWNFDVRKKANATAKAPRVAVAGPLISSVSREKLDLGDPPIVKIETREQAREFVRKLAEQRPDLVKIWYIVDKDHPVDSFRAIARTTIEESHAHKIRVAVHATELETARAGVEEGADVLVHSVIDKPVDEAFVKLLKDRHVILCPTLVVFERYGRTFSHQLNLTPEEQAWGNPEVIASLDVTK
;
A
#
# COMPACT_ATOMS: atom_id res chain seq x y z
N MET A 1 2.53 3.00 76.26
CA MET A 1 2.36 2.68 74.82
C MET A 1 1.80 3.91 74.11
N ARG A 2 2.54 4.52 73.19
CA ARG A 2 2.08 5.67 72.37
C ARG A 2 1.43 5.11 71.10
N PHE A 3 0.15 5.37 70.89
CA PHE A 3 -0.52 5.07 69.62
C PHE A 3 -0.28 6.23 68.64
N ARG A 4 0.39 5.96 67.52
CA ARG A 4 0.44 6.85 66.35
C ARG A 4 -0.76 6.52 65.46
N ILE A 5 -1.58 7.52 65.16
CA ILE A 5 -2.64 7.44 64.15
C ILE A 5 -2.04 8.02 62.87
N GLU A 6 -1.80 7.18 61.87
CA GLU A 6 -1.40 7.62 60.53
C GLU A 6 -2.65 7.82 59.67
N PHE A 7 -2.84 9.06 59.21
CA PHE A 7 -3.88 9.42 58.24
C PHE A 7 -3.38 9.07 56.83
N VAL A 8 -4.00 8.07 56.19
CA VAL A 8 -3.77 7.78 54.77
C VAL A 8 -4.68 8.69 53.95
N ILE A 9 -4.09 9.64 53.23
CA ILE A 9 -4.79 10.47 52.24
C ILE A 9 -4.85 9.67 50.93
N GLY A 10 -6.04 9.17 50.59
CA GLY A 10 -6.29 8.52 49.31
C GLY A 10 -6.45 9.56 48.19
N PHE A 11 -5.53 9.55 47.22
CA PHE A 11 -5.65 10.32 45.99
C PHE A 11 -6.64 9.62 45.05
N LEU A 12 -7.83 10.19 44.88
CA LEU A 12 -8.79 9.78 43.84
C LEU A 12 -8.30 10.31 42.48
N LEU A 13 -7.68 9.44 41.69
CA LEU A 13 -7.40 9.69 40.27
C LEU A 13 -8.70 9.58 39.48
N SER A 14 -9.33 10.72 39.20
CA SER A 14 -10.45 10.81 38.26
C SER A 14 -9.93 10.57 36.84
N PHE A 15 -10.11 9.37 36.31
CA PHE A 15 -9.91 9.10 34.89
C PHE A 15 -11.04 9.76 34.09
N ALA A 16 -10.79 10.96 33.58
CA ALA A 16 -11.65 11.54 32.55
C ALA A 16 -11.49 10.68 31.29
N THR A 17 -12.47 9.82 31.02
CA THR A 17 -12.56 9.14 29.73
C THR A 17 -12.86 10.20 28.67
N LEU A 18 -11.84 10.63 27.93
CA LEU A 18 -11.99 11.38 26.68
C LEU A 18 -12.81 10.52 25.71
N HIS A 19 -14.13 10.70 25.72
CA HIS A 19 -14.97 10.17 24.67
C HIS A 19 -14.75 11.04 23.45
N ALA A 20 -14.32 10.42 22.35
CA ALA A 20 -14.25 11.09 21.06
C ALA A 20 -15.63 11.70 20.74
N GLU A 21 -15.63 12.97 20.32
CA GLU A 21 -16.85 13.71 20.00
C GLU A 21 -17.62 12.97 18.89
N LYS A 22 -18.92 12.73 19.10
CA LYS A 22 -19.81 12.18 18.06
C LYS A 22 -20.01 13.23 16.96
N ILE A 23 -19.83 12.84 15.70
CA ILE A 23 -19.92 13.73 14.54
C ILE A 23 -20.97 13.19 13.57
N SER A 24 -21.79 14.06 12.97
CA SER A 24 -22.71 13.72 11.90
C SER A 24 -22.46 14.53 10.64
N LEU A 25 -22.33 13.85 9.51
CA LEU A 25 -22.29 14.46 8.18
C LEU A 25 -23.72 14.48 7.63
N VAL A 26 -24.31 15.67 7.44
CA VAL A 26 -25.75 15.83 7.22
C VAL A 26 -26.06 16.33 5.80
N GLY A 27 -27.00 15.68 5.12
CA GLY A 27 -27.58 16.15 3.86
C GLY A 27 -26.80 15.76 2.60
N ALA A 28 -25.83 14.84 2.71
CA ALA A 28 -25.05 14.38 1.57
C ALA A 28 -25.78 13.32 0.72
N THR A 29 -25.27 13.10 -0.49
CA THR A 29 -25.54 11.87 -1.25
C THR A 29 -24.49 10.82 -0.89
N VAL A 30 -24.88 9.78 -0.16
CA VAL A 30 -23.96 8.70 0.27
C VAL A 30 -23.97 7.57 -0.75
N ILE A 31 -22.79 7.14 -1.20
CA ILE A 31 -22.62 6.06 -2.17
C ILE A 31 -21.97 4.85 -1.48
N ASN A 32 -22.62 3.69 -1.56
CA ASN A 32 -22.04 2.42 -1.16
C ASN A 32 -21.58 1.63 -2.41
N PRO A 33 -20.27 1.54 -2.69
CA PRO A 33 -19.78 0.84 -3.86
C PRO A 33 -19.96 -0.68 -3.79
N ALA A 34 -20.16 -1.26 -2.60
CA ALA A 34 -20.30 -2.71 -2.45
C ALA A 34 -21.61 -3.26 -3.01
N ASP A 35 -22.69 -2.48 -2.96
CA ASP A 35 -24.02 -2.87 -3.46
C ASP A 35 -24.63 -1.86 -4.45
N GLY A 36 -23.88 -0.82 -4.81
CA GLY A 36 -24.30 0.23 -5.74
C GLY A 36 -25.39 1.16 -5.20
N LYS A 37 -25.74 1.09 -3.91
CA LYS A 37 -26.79 1.96 -3.35
C LYS A 37 -26.32 3.41 -3.27
N VAL A 38 -27.22 4.29 -3.68
CA VAL A 38 -27.06 5.75 -3.60
C VAL A 38 -28.18 6.31 -2.73
N LEU A 39 -27.82 6.95 -1.63
CA LEU A 39 -28.75 7.48 -0.64
C LEU A 39 -28.69 9.01 -0.66
N PRO A 40 -29.63 9.70 -1.35
CA PRO A 40 -29.67 11.16 -1.37
C PRO A 40 -30.16 11.71 -0.02
N ASN A 41 -29.75 12.93 0.32
CA ASN A 41 -30.14 13.65 1.54
C ASN A 41 -29.99 12.79 2.81
N ALA A 42 -28.89 12.04 2.88
CA ALA A 42 -28.58 11.13 3.97
C ALA A 42 -27.71 11.80 5.03
N THR A 43 -27.77 11.22 6.23
CA THR A 43 -26.92 11.55 7.35
C THR A 43 -26.04 10.35 7.71
N VAL A 44 -24.74 10.59 7.84
CA VAL A 44 -23.75 9.61 8.34
C VAL A 44 -23.37 10.02 9.75
N VAL A 45 -23.71 9.18 10.74
CA VAL A 45 -23.36 9.38 12.16
C VAL A 45 -22.11 8.57 12.48
N ILE A 46 -21.09 9.25 13.00
CA ILE A 46 -19.78 8.70 13.35
C ILE A 46 -19.60 8.86 14.86
N ASN A 47 -19.31 7.75 15.53
CA ASN A 47 -19.04 7.73 16.96
C ASN A 47 -17.62 7.20 17.18
N GLY A 48 -16.71 8.08 17.61
CA GLY A 48 -15.30 7.78 17.65
C GLY A 48 -14.74 7.42 16.28
N ASP A 49 -14.27 6.19 16.11
CA ASP A 49 -13.61 5.68 14.90
C ASP A 49 -14.53 4.82 14.03
N LYS A 50 -15.83 4.75 14.35
CA LYS A 50 -16.80 3.89 13.66
C LYS A 50 -18.00 4.67 13.15
N ILE A 51 -18.49 4.23 11.99
CA ILE A 51 -19.80 4.64 11.49
C ILE A 51 -20.84 3.93 12.36
N GLU A 52 -21.60 4.70 13.13
CA GLU A 52 -22.69 4.21 13.96
C GLU A 52 -23.93 3.96 13.11
N ARG A 53 -24.21 4.84 12.15
CA ARG A 53 -25.44 4.78 11.36
C ARG A 53 -25.36 5.58 10.06
N VAL A 54 -26.05 5.11 9.03
CA VAL A 54 -26.35 5.85 7.80
C VAL A 54 -27.86 5.80 7.57
N ALA A 55 -28.52 6.95 7.42
CA ALA A 55 -29.97 6.98 7.18
C ALA A 55 -30.40 8.21 6.36
N MET A 56 -31.47 8.04 5.60
CA MET A 56 -32.15 9.12 4.89
C MET A 56 -33.24 9.76 5.76
N GLY A 57 -33.65 10.98 5.40
CA GLY A 57 -34.78 11.68 6.02
C GLY A 57 -34.43 12.35 7.35
N ARG A 58 -35.45 12.90 8.02
CA ARG A 58 -35.27 13.65 9.27
C ARG A 58 -34.72 12.74 10.37
N GLN A 59 -33.62 13.16 10.97
CA GLN A 59 -33.00 12.49 12.10
C GLN A 59 -33.32 13.21 13.40
N ASP A 60 -33.37 12.46 14.51
CA ASP A 60 -33.45 13.08 15.83
C ASP A 60 -32.15 13.83 16.14
N ALA A 61 -32.26 15.15 16.29
CA ALA A 61 -31.15 16.05 16.54
C ALA A 61 -30.37 15.69 17.81
N ALA A 62 -31.04 15.09 18.82
CA ALA A 62 -30.38 14.65 20.05
C ALA A 62 -29.33 13.56 19.82
N THR A 63 -29.42 12.82 18.71
CA THR A 63 -28.53 11.69 18.39
C THR A 63 -27.34 12.05 17.52
N LEU A 64 -27.28 13.28 16.98
CA LEU A 64 -26.34 13.64 15.92
C LEU A 64 -24.97 14.12 16.41
N GLY A 65 -24.83 14.52 17.67
CA GLY A 65 -23.61 15.18 18.15
C GLY A 65 -23.29 16.43 17.32
N LYS A 66 -22.00 16.66 17.02
CA LYS A 66 -21.54 17.76 16.19
C LYS A 66 -21.91 17.56 14.72
N GLN A 67 -22.67 18.50 14.16
CA GLN A 67 -23.14 18.40 12.79
C GLN A 67 -22.22 19.14 11.81
N ILE A 68 -21.95 18.52 10.67
CA ILE A 68 -21.22 19.08 9.54
C ILE A 68 -22.15 19.03 8.33
N GLU A 69 -22.44 20.18 7.74
CA GLU A 69 -23.32 20.28 6.58
C GLU A 69 -22.60 19.81 5.30
N CYS A 70 -23.24 18.86 4.61
CA CYS A 70 -22.74 18.24 3.39
C CYS A 70 -23.78 18.27 2.26
N VAL A 71 -24.75 19.19 2.33
CA VAL A 71 -25.75 19.40 1.28
C VAL A 71 -25.07 19.64 -0.07
N GLY A 72 -25.55 18.93 -1.10
CA GLY A 72 -25.00 19.00 -2.45
C GLY A 72 -23.64 18.30 -2.64
N LYS A 73 -23.11 17.63 -1.61
CA LYS A 73 -21.86 16.86 -1.69
C LYS A 73 -22.11 15.36 -1.74
N PHE A 74 -21.12 14.63 -2.21
CA PHE A 74 -21.09 13.17 -2.19
C PHE A 74 -20.20 12.67 -1.05
N ILE A 75 -20.59 11.56 -0.43
CA ILE A 75 -19.77 10.83 0.54
C ILE A 75 -19.48 9.46 -0.03
N LEU A 76 -18.20 9.12 -0.11
CA LEU A 76 -17.67 7.82 -0.48
C LEU A 76 -16.76 7.29 0.63
N PRO A 77 -16.54 5.97 0.71
CA PRO A 77 -15.44 5.42 1.50
C PRO A 77 -14.10 6.01 1.04
N GLY A 78 -13.16 6.21 1.97
CA GLY A 78 -11.80 6.60 1.63
C GLY A 78 -11.15 5.57 0.71
N TYR A 79 -10.36 6.03 -0.26
CA TYR A 79 -9.75 5.15 -1.26
C TYR A 79 -8.64 4.30 -0.64
N ILE A 80 -8.42 3.13 -1.25
CA ILE A 80 -7.34 2.20 -0.91
C ILE A 80 -6.45 2.06 -2.14
N ASP A 81 -5.19 2.49 -2.04
CA ASP A 81 -4.19 2.23 -3.08
C ASP A 81 -3.51 0.88 -2.79
N THR A 82 -3.76 -0.10 -3.65
CA THR A 82 -3.36 -1.49 -3.40
C THR A 82 -1.96 -1.84 -3.89
N HIS A 83 -1.19 -0.88 -4.42
CA HIS A 83 0.16 -1.13 -4.90
C HIS A 83 1.03 0.13 -4.87
N VAL A 84 1.76 0.31 -3.77
CA VAL A 84 2.72 1.41 -3.61
C VAL A 84 4.10 0.89 -3.22
N HIS A 85 5.10 1.76 -3.26
CA HIS A 85 6.46 1.50 -2.79
C HIS A 85 6.99 2.72 -2.04
N PHE A 86 7.01 2.69 -0.70
CA PHE A 86 7.52 3.83 0.09
C PHE A 86 9.01 4.07 -0.10
N PHE A 87 9.76 3.06 -0.55
CA PHE A 87 11.18 3.20 -0.86
C PHE A 87 11.46 3.85 -2.22
N GLN A 88 10.41 4.20 -2.97
CA GLN A 88 10.50 4.90 -4.24
C GLN A 88 9.80 6.25 -4.18
N SER A 89 10.49 7.33 -4.52
CA SER A 89 9.95 8.70 -4.55
C SER A 89 9.15 9.03 -5.82
N ALA A 90 9.21 8.16 -6.83
CA ALA A 90 8.80 8.39 -8.21
C ALA A 90 9.60 9.47 -8.96
N ASP A 91 10.75 9.88 -8.42
CA ASP A 91 11.72 10.70 -9.14
C ASP A 91 12.60 9.87 -10.10
N LEU A 92 13.49 10.53 -10.85
CA LEU A 92 14.39 9.84 -11.78
C LEU A 92 15.55 9.08 -11.08
N PHE A 93 15.86 9.40 -9.84
CA PHE A 93 17.04 8.89 -9.11
C PHE A 93 16.73 7.62 -8.32
N THR A 94 15.44 7.31 -8.12
CA THR A 94 14.96 6.24 -7.25
C THR A 94 15.14 4.82 -7.83
N ARG A 95 15.49 4.69 -9.12
CA ARG A 95 15.71 3.41 -9.83
C ARG A 95 17.04 3.38 -10.61
N PRO A 96 18.20 3.33 -9.94
CA PRO A 96 19.51 3.21 -10.61
C PRO A 96 19.68 1.91 -11.41
N ASP A 97 18.81 0.92 -11.17
CA ASP A 97 18.70 -0.33 -11.93
C ASP A 97 17.90 -0.19 -13.25
N GLY A 98 17.22 0.94 -13.45
CA GLY A 98 16.54 1.30 -14.69
C GLY A 98 17.25 2.44 -15.43
N ALA A 99 17.47 3.56 -14.74
CA ALA A 99 18.23 4.70 -15.24
C ALA A 99 19.30 5.08 -14.20
N ASP A 100 20.57 4.85 -14.54
CA ASP A 100 21.68 5.08 -13.61
C ASP A 100 22.10 6.56 -13.61
N LEU A 101 21.58 7.31 -12.64
CA LEU A 101 21.84 8.74 -12.45
C LEU A 101 22.64 9.04 -11.18
N ASN A 102 23.44 8.07 -10.70
CA ASN A 102 24.25 8.21 -9.48
C ASN A 102 25.28 9.35 -9.56
N SER A 103 25.68 9.77 -10.76
CA SER A 103 26.56 10.94 -10.97
C SER A 103 25.88 12.28 -10.67
N VAL A 104 24.54 12.32 -10.68
CA VAL A 104 23.72 13.51 -10.41
C VAL A 104 23.23 13.50 -8.96
N ARG A 105 22.56 12.41 -8.56
CA ARG A 105 22.14 12.16 -7.17
C ARG A 105 22.50 10.71 -6.82
N PRO A 106 23.45 10.48 -5.91
CA PRO A 106 23.75 9.13 -5.44
C PRO A 106 22.51 8.46 -4.83
N TYR A 107 22.27 7.18 -5.14
CA TYR A 107 21.09 6.45 -4.67
C TYR A 107 20.98 6.41 -3.14
N LYS A 108 22.10 6.38 -2.43
CA LYS A 108 22.11 6.48 -0.96
C LYS A 108 21.53 7.81 -0.43
N ASP A 109 21.74 8.90 -1.16
CA ASP A 109 21.26 10.23 -0.79
C ASP A 109 19.76 10.34 -1.13
N GLU A 110 19.34 9.69 -2.22
CA GLU A 110 17.93 9.53 -2.57
C GLU A 110 17.15 8.74 -1.51
N VAL A 111 17.65 7.58 -1.09
CA VAL A 111 17.03 6.79 -0.01
C VAL A 111 16.98 7.58 1.32
N ALA A 112 18.02 8.37 1.63
CA ALA A 112 18.02 9.23 2.80
C ALA A 112 16.95 10.35 2.70
N TRP A 113 16.79 10.95 1.52
CA TRP A 113 15.76 11.95 1.24
C TRP A 113 14.35 11.34 1.37
N ILE A 114 14.11 10.15 0.80
CA ILE A 114 12.82 9.45 0.94
C ILE A 114 12.45 9.24 2.41
N LYS A 115 13.40 8.75 3.21
CA LYS A 115 13.19 8.50 4.65
C LYS A 115 12.84 9.77 5.41
N SER A 116 13.44 10.92 5.05
CA SER A 116 13.14 12.20 5.71
C SER A 116 11.80 12.81 5.28
N HIS A 117 11.24 12.39 4.14
CA HIS A 117 9.99 12.94 3.58
C HIS A 117 8.75 12.06 3.77
N ILE A 118 8.82 10.97 4.55
CA ILE A 118 7.67 10.05 4.76
C ILE A 118 6.41 10.77 5.27
N ASP A 119 6.53 11.78 6.14
CA ASP A 119 5.35 12.54 6.64
C ASP A 119 4.69 13.39 5.54
N ASP A 120 5.48 13.90 4.60
CA ASP A 120 4.99 14.62 3.42
C ASP A 120 4.22 13.66 2.50
N VAL A 121 4.77 12.47 2.25
CA VAL A 121 4.11 11.41 1.47
C VAL A 121 2.76 11.01 2.10
N PHE A 122 2.74 10.80 3.42
CA PHE A 122 1.51 10.52 4.17
C PHE A 122 0.44 11.59 4.00
N ALA A 123 0.82 12.86 4.16
CA ALA A 123 -0.10 13.98 4.01
C ALA A 123 -0.66 14.08 2.58
N ARG A 124 0.15 13.76 1.56
CA ARG A 124 -0.28 13.76 0.15
C ARG A 124 -1.29 12.65 -0.14
N TYR A 125 -1.09 11.43 0.37
CA TYR A 125 -2.09 10.36 0.25
C TYR A 125 -3.45 10.78 0.83
N ILE A 126 -3.45 11.31 2.05
CA ILE A 126 -4.68 11.78 2.71
C ILE A 126 -5.34 12.92 1.93
N ARG A 127 -4.55 13.86 1.38
CA ARG A 127 -5.05 14.96 0.54
C ARG A 127 -5.75 14.44 -0.72
N CYS A 128 -5.27 13.36 -1.30
CA CYS A 128 -5.88 12.70 -2.47
C CYS A 128 -7.07 11.79 -2.10
N GLY A 129 -7.49 11.76 -0.83
CA GLY A 129 -8.58 10.89 -0.36
C GLY A 129 -8.17 9.42 -0.16
N ILE A 130 -6.88 9.10 -0.27
CA ILE A 130 -6.35 7.75 -0.03
C ILE A 130 -6.09 7.60 1.47
N THR A 131 -6.87 6.73 2.10
CA THR A 131 -6.85 6.52 3.56
C THR A 131 -6.17 5.22 3.97
N SER A 132 -5.86 4.36 3.00
CA SER A 132 -5.10 3.13 3.21
C SER A 132 -4.27 2.81 1.99
N VAL A 133 -3.10 2.22 2.20
CA VAL A 133 -2.19 1.81 1.15
C VAL A 133 -1.63 0.41 1.43
N VAL A 134 -1.27 -0.31 0.37
CA VAL A 134 -0.53 -1.58 0.45
C VAL A 134 0.84 -1.36 -0.18
N ASP A 135 1.87 -1.26 0.65
CA ASP A 135 3.26 -1.31 0.21
C ASP A 135 3.61 -2.76 -0.09
N VAL A 136 3.68 -3.07 -1.39
CA VAL A 136 3.83 -4.46 -1.85
C VAL A 136 5.29 -4.87 -1.98
N GLY A 137 6.25 -4.04 -1.58
CA GLY A 137 7.66 -4.42 -1.62
C GLY A 137 8.60 -3.26 -1.33
N GLY A 138 9.64 -3.54 -0.57
CA GLY A 138 10.73 -2.61 -0.31
C GLY A 138 11.65 -3.11 0.80
N PRO A 139 12.63 -2.32 1.25
CA PRO A 139 13.58 -2.76 2.26
C PRO A 139 12.94 -2.99 3.63
N MET A 140 13.67 -3.54 4.58
CA MET A 140 13.18 -3.82 5.94
C MET A 140 12.71 -2.56 6.67
N TRP A 141 13.29 -1.39 6.38
CA TRP A 141 12.83 -0.13 6.98
C TRP A 141 11.39 0.27 6.59
N ASN A 142 10.75 -0.38 5.59
CA ASN A 142 9.33 -0.17 5.31
C ASN A 142 8.43 -0.60 6.49
N PHE A 143 8.87 -1.54 7.35
CA PHE A 143 8.15 -1.86 8.58
C PHE A 143 8.12 -0.68 9.56
N ASP A 144 9.19 0.14 9.59
CA ASP A 144 9.22 1.38 10.36
C ASP A 144 8.29 2.44 9.78
N VAL A 145 8.09 2.48 8.46
CA VAL A 145 7.09 3.33 7.81
C VAL A 145 5.68 2.97 8.29
N ARG A 146 5.32 1.68 8.34
CA ARG A 146 4.04 1.23 8.90
C ARG A 146 3.90 1.63 10.37
N LYS A 147 4.95 1.44 11.18
CA LYS A 147 4.96 1.85 12.60
C LYS A 147 4.74 3.36 12.76
N LYS A 148 5.41 4.16 11.92
CA LYS A 148 5.28 5.62 11.89
C LYS A 148 3.87 6.04 11.47
N ALA A 149 3.32 5.44 10.40
CA ALA A 149 1.95 5.71 9.95
C ALA A 149 0.92 5.49 11.06
N ASN A 150 1.02 4.39 11.80
CA ASN A 150 0.12 4.09 12.93
C ASN A 150 0.21 5.10 14.09
N ALA A 151 1.33 5.83 14.19
CA ALA A 151 1.54 6.87 15.20
C ALA A 151 1.25 8.29 14.68
N THR A 152 0.95 8.46 13.38
CA THR A 152 0.76 9.75 12.74
C THR A 152 -0.71 9.94 12.37
N ALA A 153 -1.37 10.95 12.94
CA ALA A 153 -2.79 11.21 12.71
C ALA A 153 -3.15 11.50 11.24
N LYS A 154 -2.22 12.12 10.49
CA LYS A 154 -2.38 12.45 9.06
C LYS A 154 -1.63 11.46 8.16
N ALA A 155 -1.79 10.17 8.42
CA ALA A 155 -1.20 9.11 7.60
C ALA A 155 -2.28 8.11 7.13
N PRO A 156 -2.10 7.51 5.94
CA PRO A 156 -2.91 6.37 5.55
C PRO A 156 -2.60 5.18 6.46
N ARG A 157 -3.53 4.24 6.58
CA ARG A 157 -3.20 2.91 7.14
C ARG A 157 -2.26 2.21 6.17
N VAL A 158 -1.18 1.64 6.66
CA VAL A 158 -0.18 0.98 5.82
C VAL A 158 -0.20 -0.52 6.07
N ALA A 159 -0.51 -1.29 5.02
CA ALA A 159 -0.13 -2.70 4.94
C ALA A 159 1.24 -2.79 4.27
N VAL A 160 2.11 -3.70 4.73
CA VAL A 160 3.50 -3.79 4.26
C VAL A 160 3.94 -5.22 4.00
N ALA A 161 4.63 -5.42 2.88
CA ALA A 161 5.26 -6.69 2.53
C ALA A 161 6.67 -6.85 3.11
N GLY A 162 7.46 -5.78 3.11
CA GLY A 162 8.92 -5.85 3.31
C GLY A 162 9.63 -6.29 2.03
N PRO A 163 10.85 -6.88 2.12
CA PRO A 163 11.60 -7.26 0.94
C PRO A 163 10.85 -8.32 0.14
N LEU A 164 10.95 -8.23 -1.19
CA LEU A 164 10.35 -9.19 -2.10
C LEU A 164 11.38 -10.22 -2.56
N ILE A 165 10.93 -11.44 -2.85
CA ILE A 165 11.80 -12.47 -3.43
C ILE A 165 11.79 -12.37 -4.95
N SER A 166 12.87 -12.80 -5.59
CA SER A 166 13.02 -12.68 -7.04
C SER A 166 13.83 -13.83 -7.65
N SER A 167 13.57 -14.13 -8.92
CA SER A 167 14.39 -15.00 -9.76
C SER A 167 15.72 -14.34 -10.16
N VAL A 168 15.78 -13.01 -10.16
CA VAL A 168 16.93 -12.20 -10.58
C VAL A 168 17.43 -11.26 -9.48
N SER A 169 18.70 -10.84 -9.54
CA SER A 169 19.31 -9.88 -8.62
C SER A 169 19.07 -8.42 -9.06
N ARG A 170 19.08 -7.48 -8.10
CA ARG A 170 19.10 -6.02 -8.32
C ARG A 170 20.10 -5.34 -7.39
N GLU A 171 21.37 -5.71 -7.51
CA GLU A 171 22.47 -5.20 -6.66
C GLU A 171 22.55 -3.66 -6.60
N LYS A 172 22.18 -2.95 -7.68
CA LYS A 172 22.17 -1.48 -7.69
C LYS A 172 21.19 -0.84 -6.70
N LEU A 173 20.21 -1.60 -6.21
CA LEU A 173 19.25 -1.15 -5.19
C LEU A 173 19.68 -1.53 -3.77
N ASP A 174 20.79 -2.26 -3.61
CA ASP A 174 21.23 -2.76 -2.32
C ASP A 174 22.22 -1.80 -1.65
N LEU A 175 21.81 -1.24 -0.51
CA LEU A 175 22.64 -0.42 0.37
C LEU A 175 22.90 -1.12 1.73
N GLY A 176 22.83 -2.45 1.76
CA GLY A 176 22.85 -3.27 2.97
C GLY A 176 21.47 -3.59 3.55
N ASP A 177 20.41 -3.25 2.82
CA ASP A 177 19.00 -3.55 3.13
C ASP A 177 18.24 -3.68 1.80
N PRO A 178 18.41 -4.80 1.08
CA PRO A 178 17.93 -4.93 -0.29
C PRO A 178 16.39 -4.99 -0.32
N PRO A 179 15.73 -4.18 -1.18
CA PRO A 179 14.29 -4.32 -1.41
C PRO A 179 13.93 -5.62 -2.12
N ILE A 180 14.90 -6.23 -2.83
CA ILE A 180 14.71 -7.35 -3.73
C ILE A 180 15.79 -8.39 -3.45
N VAL A 181 15.37 -9.59 -3.02
CA VAL A 181 16.28 -10.68 -2.65
C VAL A 181 16.18 -11.79 -3.69
N LYS A 182 17.30 -12.08 -4.37
CA LYS A 182 17.38 -13.23 -5.27
C LYS A 182 17.32 -14.52 -4.46
N ILE A 183 16.46 -15.45 -4.86
CA ILE A 183 16.32 -16.77 -4.25
C ILE A 183 16.59 -17.83 -5.32
N GLU A 184 17.42 -18.81 -5.00
CA GLU A 184 17.88 -19.85 -5.94
C GLU A 184 17.46 -21.25 -5.53
N THR A 185 17.03 -21.45 -4.27
CA THR A 185 16.58 -22.75 -3.77
C THR A 185 15.27 -22.66 -2.99
N ARG A 186 14.60 -23.80 -2.87
CA ARG A 186 13.37 -23.94 -2.07
C ARG A 186 13.66 -23.73 -0.59
N GLU A 187 14.81 -24.18 -0.12
CA GLU A 187 15.26 -24.01 1.25
C GLU A 187 15.49 -22.52 1.57
N GLN A 188 16.10 -21.78 0.65
CA GLN A 188 16.24 -20.31 0.77
C GLN A 188 14.87 -19.62 0.79
N ALA A 189 13.91 -20.05 -0.04
CA ALA A 189 12.55 -19.53 -0.01
C ALA A 189 11.85 -19.74 1.34
N ARG A 190 11.93 -20.95 1.91
CA ARG A 190 11.35 -21.23 3.24
C ARG A 190 11.99 -20.38 4.32
N GLU A 191 13.31 -20.31 4.33
CA GLU A 191 14.07 -19.54 5.33
C GLU A 191 13.76 -18.05 5.24
N PHE A 192 13.67 -17.51 4.02
CA PHE A 192 13.27 -16.13 3.78
C PHE A 192 11.89 -15.84 4.36
N VAL A 193 10.89 -16.66 4.04
CA VAL A 193 9.51 -16.47 4.53
C VAL A 193 9.46 -16.56 6.06
N ARG A 194 10.17 -17.53 6.67
CA ARG A 194 10.21 -17.67 8.14
C ARG A 194 10.77 -16.44 8.82
N LYS A 195 11.90 -15.93 8.34
CA LYS A 195 12.51 -14.69 8.86
C LYS A 195 11.60 -13.49 8.67
N LEU A 196 10.99 -13.37 7.48
CA LEU A 196 10.08 -12.27 7.20
C LEU A 196 8.83 -12.33 8.10
N ALA A 197 8.29 -13.52 8.38
CA ALA A 197 7.12 -13.71 9.25
C ALA A 197 7.33 -13.18 10.68
N GLU A 198 8.58 -13.16 11.19
CA GLU A 198 8.91 -12.56 12.49
C GLU A 198 8.58 -11.05 12.54
N GLN A 199 8.63 -10.36 11.40
CA GLN A 199 8.25 -8.95 11.27
C GLN A 199 6.74 -8.71 11.13
N ARG A 200 5.96 -9.79 11.01
CA ARG A 200 4.51 -9.77 10.80
C ARG A 200 4.12 -8.92 9.59
N PRO A 201 4.54 -9.31 8.36
CA PRO A 201 4.11 -8.65 7.15
C PRO A 201 2.61 -8.91 6.90
N ASP A 202 1.98 -8.02 6.15
CA ASP A 202 0.58 -8.16 5.73
C ASP A 202 0.43 -9.04 4.48
N LEU A 203 1.52 -9.21 3.73
CA LEU A 203 1.63 -10.06 2.54
C LEU A 203 3.09 -10.43 2.27
N VAL A 204 3.33 -11.49 1.48
CA VAL A 204 4.63 -11.77 0.87
C VAL A 204 4.56 -11.42 -0.61
N LYS A 205 5.66 -10.90 -1.16
CA LYS A 205 5.76 -10.53 -2.57
C LYS A 205 6.77 -11.40 -3.30
N ILE A 206 6.33 -11.93 -4.45
CA ILE A 206 7.19 -12.59 -5.43
C ILE A 206 7.32 -11.69 -6.65
N TRP A 207 8.55 -11.37 -7.02
CA TRP A 207 8.91 -10.71 -8.27
C TRP A 207 9.39 -11.75 -9.28
N TYR A 208 8.44 -12.33 -10.01
CA TYR A 208 8.67 -13.47 -10.88
C TYR A 208 9.07 -12.97 -12.27
N ILE A 209 10.36 -12.64 -12.43
CA ILE A 209 10.91 -12.22 -13.71
C ILE A 209 11.27 -13.45 -14.53
N VAL A 210 10.86 -13.45 -15.80
CA VAL A 210 11.25 -14.47 -16.77
C VAL A 210 11.94 -13.84 -17.96
N ASP A 211 12.96 -14.51 -18.47
CA ASP A 211 13.67 -14.16 -19.69
C ASP A 211 14.23 -15.44 -20.34
N LYS A 212 15.08 -15.32 -21.35
CA LYS A 212 15.68 -16.47 -22.03
C LYS A 212 16.54 -17.34 -21.11
N ASP A 213 17.18 -16.74 -20.13
CA ASP A 213 18.09 -17.39 -19.18
C ASP A 213 17.33 -17.86 -17.91
N HIS A 214 16.16 -17.27 -17.64
CA HIS A 214 15.29 -17.58 -16.50
C HIS A 214 13.87 -17.94 -16.98
N PRO A 215 13.67 -19.11 -17.62
CA PRO A 215 12.34 -19.54 -18.05
C PRO A 215 11.43 -19.80 -16.85
N VAL A 216 10.10 -19.76 -17.05
CA VAL A 216 9.08 -19.97 -16.00
C VAL A 216 9.43 -21.15 -15.09
N ASP A 217 9.67 -22.33 -15.66
CA ASP A 217 9.92 -23.56 -14.90
C ASP A 217 11.16 -23.50 -14.00
N SER A 218 12.14 -22.65 -14.29
CA SER A 218 13.36 -22.52 -13.47
C SER A 218 13.07 -22.00 -12.05
N PHE A 219 12.03 -21.16 -11.89
CA PHE A 219 11.68 -20.53 -10.62
C PHE A 219 10.34 -21.02 -10.05
N ARG A 220 9.56 -21.78 -10.83
CA ARG A 220 8.20 -22.20 -10.47
C ARG A 220 8.13 -22.97 -9.16
N ALA A 221 9.04 -23.91 -8.94
CA ALA A 221 9.11 -24.69 -7.70
C ALA A 221 9.49 -23.83 -6.48
N ILE A 222 10.28 -22.77 -6.68
CA ILE A 222 10.64 -21.81 -5.64
C ILE A 222 9.42 -20.95 -5.31
N ALA A 223 8.74 -20.41 -6.32
CA ALA A 223 7.53 -19.62 -6.15
C ALA A 223 6.45 -20.40 -5.40
N ARG A 224 6.19 -21.65 -5.79
CA ARG A 224 5.31 -22.57 -5.07
C ARG A 224 5.72 -22.74 -3.60
N THR A 225 7.00 -22.98 -3.34
CA THR A 225 7.50 -23.17 -1.97
C THR A 225 7.29 -21.91 -1.12
N THR A 226 7.52 -20.73 -1.70
CA THR A 226 7.25 -19.45 -1.04
C THR A 226 5.77 -19.30 -0.70
N ILE A 227 4.87 -19.66 -1.64
CA ILE A 227 3.43 -19.62 -1.42
C ILE A 227 3.01 -20.57 -0.30
N GLU A 228 3.41 -21.84 -0.37
CA GLU A 228 3.09 -22.85 0.63
C GLU A 228 3.59 -22.45 2.03
N GLU A 229 4.83 -21.96 2.15
CA GLU A 229 5.37 -21.51 3.44
C GLU A 229 4.63 -20.25 3.93
N SER A 230 4.31 -19.29 3.06
CA SER A 230 3.57 -18.08 3.44
C SER A 230 2.18 -18.41 3.96
N HIS A 231 1.47 -19.32 3.28
CA HIS A 231 0.15 -19.80 3.71
C HIS A 231 0.21 -20.57 5.03
N ALA A 232 1.28 -21.32 5.31
CA ALA A 232 1.49 -21.95 6.62
C ALA A 232 1.59 -20.92 7.76
N HIS A 233 2.09 -19.70 7.47
CA HIS A 233 2.08 -18.55 8.37
C HIS A 233 0.81 -17.69 8.27
N LYS A 234 -0.17 -18.10 7.46
CA LYS A 234 -1.44 -17.38 7.17
C LYS A 234 -1.22 -16.01 6.52
N ILE A 235 -0.16 -15.88 5.72
CA ILE A 235 0.18 -14.66 4.99
C ILE A 235 -0.15 -14.88 3.51
N ARG A 236 -0.89 -13.94 2.90
CA ARG A 236 -1.22 -13.95 1.48
C ARG A 236 -0.02 -13.59 0.61
N VAL A 237 0.01 -14.07 -0.64
CA VAL A 237 1.11 -13.85 -1.57
C VAL A 237 0.66 -13.06 -2.81
N ALA A 238 1.38 -11.98 -3.09
CA ALA A 238 1.23 -11.21 -4.32
C ALA A 238 2.36 -11.54 -5.32
N VAL A 239 2.01 -11.88 -6.55
CA VAL A 239 2.98 -12.24 -7.61
C VAL A 239 2.99 -11.18 -8.70
N HIS A 240 4.17 -10.65 -9.02
CA HIS A 240 4.40 -9.88 -10.24
C HIS A 240 4.65 -10.89 -11.34
N ALA A 241 3.81 -10.85 -12.37
CA ALA A 241 3.92 -11.72 -13.53
C ALA A 241 3.30 -11.00 -14.74
N THR A 242 4.14 -10.48 -15.62
CA THR A 242 3.75 -9.67 -16.78
C THR A 242 3.53 -10.50 -18.04
N GLU A 243 3.97 -11.76 -18.03
CA GLU A 243 3.77 -12.72 -19.12
C GLU A 243 2.61 -13.65 -18.77
N LEU A 244 1.77 -13.97 -19.76
CA LEU A 244 0.58 -14.83 -19.57
C LEU A 244 0.94 -16.19 -18.96
N GLU A 245 2.06 -16.77 -19.38
CA GLU A 245 2.54 -18.06 -18.90
C GLU A 245 2.96 -17.99 -17.42
N THR A 246 3.77 -17.00 -17.06
CA THR A 246 4.20 -16.74 -15.67
C THR A 246 3.00 -16.45 -14.77
N ALA A 247 2.04 -15.66 -15.25
CA ALA A 247 0.85 -15.31 -14.49
C ALA A 247 -0.04 -16.54 -14.24
N ARG A 248 -0.22 -17.38 -15.26
CA ARG A 248 -0.93 -18.66 -15.14
C ARG A 248 -0.23 -19.58 -14.15
N ALA A 249 1.09 -19.76 -14.27
CA ALA A 249 1.87 -20.57 -13.36
C ALA A 249 1.74 -20.08 -11.91
N GLY A 250 1.88 -18.77 -11.66
CA GLY A 250 1.72 -18.19 -10.33
C GLY A 250 0.35 -18.50 -9.69
N VAL A 251 -0.73 -18.43 -10.47
CA VAL A 251 -2.09 -18.74 -9.99
C VAL A 251 -2.28 -20.24 -9.75
N GLU A 252 -1.74 -21.08 -10.62
CA GLU A 252 -1.75 -22.54 -10.45
C GLU A 252 -1.03 -22.97 -9.17
N GLU A 253 0.06 -22.30 -8.82
CA GLU A 253 0.81 -22.53 -7.57
C GLU A 253 0.18 -21.87 -6.33
N GLY A 254 -0.91 -21.11 -6.48
CA GLY A 254 -1.71 -20.59 -5.37
C GLY A 254 -1.50 -19.11 -5.02
N ALA A 255 -1.06 -18.28 -5.95
CA ALA A 255 -1.02 -16.82 -5.74
C ALA A 255 -2.40 -16.27 -5.33
N ASP A 256 -2.44 -15.41 -4.31
CA ASP A 256 -3.66 -14.74 -3.86
C ASP A 256 -3.96 -13.47 -4.67
N VAL A 257 -2.89 -12.79 -5.09
CA VAL A 257 -2.94 -11.52 -5.82
C VAL A 257 -1.96 -11.57 -6.99
N LEU A 258 -2.40 -11.19 -8.17
CA LEU A 258 -1.52 -10.80 -9.27
C LEU A 258 -1.40 -9.28 -9.28
N VAL A 259 -0.17 -8.78 -9.44
CA VAL A 259 0.08 -7.36 -9.67
C VAL A 259 0.63 -7.14 -11.06
N HIS A 260 0.33 -5.95 -11.58
CA HIS A 260 0.38 -5.60 -13.00
C HIS A 260 -0.60 -6.44 -13.83
N SER A 261 -0.61 -6.19 -15.13
CA SER A 261 -1.37 -6.96 -16.10
C SER A 261 -0.46 -7.84 -16.93
N VAL A 262 -1.02 -8.86 -17.55
CA VAL A 262 -0.37 -9.53 -18.69
C VAL A 262 -0.21 -8.51 -19.81
N ILE A 263 1.01 -8.37 -20.33
CA ILE A 263 1.36 -7.38 -21.38
C ILE A 263 2.01 -8.01 -22.62
N ASP A 264 2.42 -9.28 -22.57
CA ASP A 264 3.10 -9.95 -23.68
C ASP A 264 2.12 -10.48 -24.75
N LYS A 265 0.92 -10.89 -24.32
CA LYS A 265 -0.10 -11.55 -25.15
C LYS A 265 -1.51 -11.11 -24.75
N PRO A 266 -2.49 -11.22 -25.65
CA PRO A 266 -3.90 -11.11 -25.26
C PRO A 266 -4.26 -12.13 -24.17
N VAL A 267 -5.03 -11.68 -23.18
CA VAL A 267 -5.55 -12.55 -22.12
C VAL A 267 -6.65 -13.46 -22.68
N ASP A 268 -6.49 -14.77 -22.51
CA ASP A 268 -7.47 -15.78 -22.95
C ASP A 268 -8.56 -16.07 -21.89
N GLU A 269 -9.69 -16.61 -22.36
CA GLU A 269 -10.84 -16.96 -21.49
C GLU A 269 -10.48 -18.00 -20.42
N ALA A 270 -9.55 -18.91 -20.73
CA ALA A 270 -9.12 -19.94 -19.79
C ALA A 270 -8.36 -19.33 -18.61
N PHE A 271 -7.56 -18.29 -18.83
CA PHE A 271 -6.88 -17.54 -17.78
C PHE A 271 -7.87 -16.74 -16.94
N VAL A 272 -8.83 -16.05 -17.57
CA VAL A 272 -9.90 -15.35 -16.84
C VAL A 272 -10.69 -16.32 -15.97
N LYS A 273 -11.04 -17.49 -16.51
CA LYS A 273 -11.72 -18.54 -15.76
C LYS A 273 -10.87 -19.02 -14.58
N LEU A 274 -9.57 -19.25 -14.79
CA LEU A 274 -8.64 -19.65 -13.74
C LEU A 274 -8.60 -18.64 -12.58
N LEU A 275 -8.50 -17.33 -12.88
CA LEU A 275 -8.52 -16.28 -11.84
C LEU A 275 -9.82 -16.31 -11.04
N LYS A 276 -10.97 -16.47 -11.72
CA LYS A 276 -12.29 -16.52 -11.07
C LYS A 276 -12.45 -17.76 -10.20
N ASP A 277 -12.09 -18.94 -10.71
CA ASP A 277 -12.19 -20.22 -10.00
C ASP A 277 -11.31 -20.22 -8.73
N ARG A 278 -10.17 -19.50 -8.78
CA ARG A 278 -9.21 -19.39 -7.68
C ARG A 278 -9.40 -18.15 -6.81
N HIS A 279 -10.39 -17.31 -7.11
CA HIS A 279 -10.66 -16.04 -6.41
C HIS A 279 -9.46 -15.10 -6.31
N VAL A 280 -8.62 -15.08 -7.35
CA VAL A 280 -7.41 -14.26 -7.38
C VAL A 280 -7.75 -12.80 -7.66
N ILE A 281 -7.17 -11.90 -6.87
CA ILE A 281 -7.28 -10.45 -7.07
C ILE A 281 -6.26 -10.02 -8.13
N LEU A 282 -6.67 -9.20 -9.10
CA LEU A 282 -5.78 -8.57 -10.07
C LEU A 282 -5.63 -7.07 -9.78
N CYS A 283 -4.40 -6.61 -9.58
CA CYS A 283 -4.05 -5.19 -9.42
C CYS A 283 -3.25 -4.71 -10.64
N PRO A 284 -3.89 -4.08 -11.65
CA PRO A 284 -3.30 -3.93 -12.98
C PRO A 284 -2.24 -2.82 -13.14
N THR A 285 -2.17 -1.84 -12.22
CA THR A 285 -1.23 -0.70 -12.23
C THR A 285 -1.07 0.02 -13.58
N LEU A 286 -2.17 0.23 -14.32
CA LEU A 286 -2.14 0.71 -15.72
C LEU A 286 -1.39 2.03 -15.91
N VAL A 287 -1.46 2.93 -14.92
CA VAL A 287 -0.82 4.24 -14.96
C VAL A 287 0.72 4.19 -14.99
N VAL A 288 1.33 3.12 -14.46
CA VAL A 288 2.78 3.04 -14.26
C VAL A 288 3.53 3.00 -15.59
N PHE A 289 3.18 2.06 -16.47
CA PHE A 289 3.87 1.91 -17.76
C PHE A 289 3.68 3.11 -18.67
N GLU A 290 2.46 3.67 -18.69
CA GLU A 290 2.17 4.88 -19.45
C GLU A 290 3.01 6.07 -18.97
N ARG A 291 3.10 6.30 -17.65
CA ARG A 291 3.85 7.42 -17.08
C ARG A 291 5.36 7.28 -17.31
N TYR A 292 5.93 6.08 -17.20
CA TYR A 292 7.33 5.85 -17.59
C TYR A 292 7.59 6.23 -19.06
N GLY A 293 6.73 5.76 -19.98
CA GLY A 293 6.84 6.07 -21.39
C GLY A 293 6.80 7.58 -21.66
N ARG A 294 5.82 8.28 -21.06
CA ARG A 294 5.66 9.74 -21.21
C ARG A 294 6.84 10.52 -20.62
N THR A 295 7.39 10.12 -19.48
CA THR A 295 8.56 10.79 -18.89
C THR A 295 9.77 10.66 -19.81
N PHE A 296 10.12 9.44 -20.24
CA PHE A 296 11.31 9.21 -21.06
C PHE A 296 11.15 9.65 -22.53
N SER A 297 9.92 9.88 -23.00
CA SER A 297 9.65 10.47 -24.31
C SER A 297 9.51 12.00 -24.28
N HIS A 298 9.73 12.66 -23.14
CA HIS A 298 9.53 14.10 -22.95
C HIS A 298 8.08 14.55 -23.23
N GLN A 299 7.10 13.67 -22.97
CA GLN A 299 5.67 13.91 -23.16
C GLN A 299 4.90 13.86 -21.83
N LEU A 300 5.58 14.02 -20.70
CA LEU A 300 4.93 14.05 -19.40
C LEU A 300 4.08 15.33 -19.27
N ASN A 301 2.77 15.12 -19.24
CA ASN A 301 1.77 16.15 -19.00
C ASN A 301 1.11 15.90 -17.64
N LEU A 302 1.53 16.68 -16.65
CA LEU A 302 0.91 16.68 -15.33
C LEU A 302 -0.35 17.56 -15.35
N THR A 303 -1.43 17.08 -14.74
CA THR A 303 -2.63 17.92 -14.55
C THR A 303 -2.33 19.10 -13.60
N PRO A 304 -3.16 20.17 -13.59
CA PRO A 304 -2.99 21.25 -12.63
C PRO A 304 -2.95 20.78 -11.17
N GLU A 305 -3.73 19.75 -10.83
CA GLU A 305 -3.76 19.14 -9.49
C GLU A 305 -2.48 18.36 -9.20
N GLU A 306 -1.98 17.58 -10.16
CA GLU A 306 -0.70 16.88 -10.03
C GLU A 306 0.45 17.88 -9.83
N GLN A 307 0.45 19.00 -10.54
CA GLN A 307 1.44 20.08 -10.35
C GLN A 307 1.29 20.77 -9.00
N ALA A 308 0.06 21.07 -8.57
CA ALA A 308 -0.20 21.79 -7.34
C ALA A 308 0.06 20.94 -6.09
N TRP A 309 -0.18 19.63 -6.16
CA TRP A 309 -0.19 18.74 -5.00
C TRP A 309 0.88 17.65 -5.02
N GLY A 310 1.61 17.48 -6.13
CA GLY A 310 2.80 16.65 -6.17
C GLY A 310 3.98 17.29 -5.44
N ASN A 311 5.00 16.48 -5.12
CA ASN A 311 6.20 17.01 -4.47
C ASN A 311 6.99 17.84 -5.50
N PRO A 312 7.32 19.10 -5.21
CA PRO A 312 7.95 19.99 -6.18
C PRO A 312 9.36 19.52 -6.60
N GLU A 313 10.12 18.88 -5.70
CA GLU A 313 11.43 18.33 -6.03
C GLU A 313 11.30 17.10 -6.94
N VAL A 314 10.35 16.21 -6.64
CA VAL A 314 10.05 15.05 -7.50
C VAL A 314 9.60 15.51 -8.88
N ILE A 315 8.64 16.44 -8.97
CA ILE A 315 8.16 16.98 -10.25
C ILE A 315 9.30 17.62 -11.03
N ALA A 316 10.14 18.42 -10.37
CA ALA A 316 11.28 19.08 -11.02
C ALA A 316 12.27 18.07 -11.60
N SER A 317 12.46 16.91 -10.94
CA SER A 317 13.33 15.85 -11.48
C SER A 317 12.83 15.28 -12.81
N LEU A 318 11.51 15.32 -13.07
CA LEU A 318 10.91 14.74 -14.27
C LEU A 318 10.99 15.67 -15.49
N ASP A 319 11.39 16.94 -15.30
CA ASP A 319 11.66 17.89 -16.37
C ASP A 319 13.08 17.67 -16.93
N VAL A 320 13.22 16.61 -17.71
CA VAL A 320 14.47 16.20 -18.40
C VAL A 320 14.94 17.17 -19.50
N THR A 321 14.30 18.34 -19.66
CA THR A 321 14.73 19.38 -20.61
C THR A 321 15.59 20.47 -19.96
N LYS A 322 15.67 20.48 -18.63
CA LYS A 322 16.54 21.37 -17.84
C LYS A 322 17.72 20.60 -17.27
#